data_AF-G8Y1V9-F1
#
_entry.id   AF-G8Y1V9-F1
#
_cell.length_a   1.000
_cell.length_b   1.000
_cell.length_c   1.000
_cell.angle_alpha   90.00
_cell.angle_beta   90.00
_cell.angle_gamma   90.00
#
_symmetry.space_group_name_H-M   'P 1'
#
loop_
_entity.id
_entity.type
_entity.pdbx_description
1 polymer ?
#
loop_
_entity_poly.entity_id
_entity_poly.type
_entity_poly.pdbx_seq_one_letter_code
_entity_poly.pdbx_strand_id
1 'polypeptide(L)'
;MAKEDIMSILKSGGKVSKHIEQGSKLSLNGVQKLSESISNPNIAFHSGWKLSGTHLLFNRPPKERYSKLLQEKCDERSVKIAGFDLDDTLVKTKSGSKMPRGAYDWTWWRPKGSSDSKVLSKLLETHQKKFIIVIFTNQGGIIAQPTSKSYQNFINRVNDIESKIKSYVKDEELEIQVFAAPKRPAKPDKNIRSSSDELHKKARKPSVGMWDELERVISEYGYTCDRKNSIFIGDAAGREGDFSDSDKEFARNIGITFYTPEEYFS
;
A
#
# COMPACT_ATOMS: atom_id res chain seq x y z
N MET A 1 -20.06 -30.48 16.28
CA MET A 1 -21.00 -30.25 15.16
C MET A 1 -20.89 -28.78 14.77
N ALA A 2 -20.39 -28.36 13.61
CA ALA A 2 -19.92 -29.07 12.44
C ALA A 2 -18.68 -28.36 11.87
N LYS A 3 -17.62 -29.15 11.65
CA LYS A 3 -16.42 -28.85 10.84
C LYS A 3 -16.55 -29.72 9.60
N GLU A 4 -17.51 -29.40 8.74
CA GLU A 4 -17.66 -30.06 7.44
C GLU A 4 -17.28 -29.05 6.35
N ASP A 5 -16.67 -29.55 5.27
CA ASP A 5 -16.25 -28.85 4.05
C ASP A 5 -14.77 -28.44 3.87
N ILE A 6 -13.82 -29.30 4.29
CA ILE A 6 -12.46 -29.33 3.66
C ILE A 6 -12.09 -30.73 3.13
N MET A 7 -13.01 -31.69 3.07
CA MET A 7 -12.70 -33.08 2.68
C MET A 7 -13.50 -33.59 1.46
N SER A 8 -13.38 -32.92 0.31
CA SER A 8 -13.93 -33.46 -0.96
C SER A 8 -13.02 -33.47 -2.19
N ILE A 9 -11.68 -33.35 -2.06
CA ILE A 9 -10.79 -33.33 -3.25
C ILE A 9 -9.76 -34.48 -3.31
N LEU A 10 -9.83 -35.52 -2.47
CA LEU A 10 -8.83 -36.61 -2.55
C LEU A 10 -9.41 -38.02 -2.40
N LYS A 11 -10.04 -38.54 -3.47
CA LYS A 11 -10.09 -39.98 -3.75
C LYS A 11 -10.13 -40.27 -5.26
N SER A 12 -8.99 -40.67 -5.84
CA SER A 12 -8.86 -41.89 -6.66
C SER A 12 -7.45 -42.05 -7.27
N GLY A 13 -6.74 -43.12 -6.86
CA GLY A 13 -5.69 -43.90 -7.56
C GLY A 13 -4.44 -43.18 -8.13
N GLY A 14 -3.21 -43.63 -7.93
CA GLY A 14 -2.64 -44.79 -7.24
C GLY A 14 -1.10 -44.81 -7.36
N LYS A 15 -0.45 -45.40 -6.33
CA LYS A 15 0.84 -46.12 -6.30
C LYS A 15 2.16 -45.44 -6.81
N VAL A 16 3.06 -45.10 -5.87
CA VAL A 16 4.37 -45.77 -5.56
C VAL A 16 5.46 -44.81 -5.01
N SER A 17 6.02 -45.18 -3.84
CA SER A 17 7.39 -44.94 -3.28
C SER A 17 7.83 -43.56 -2.75
N LYS A 18 7.85 -43.41 -1.40
CA LYS A 18 9.05 -43.28 -0.52
C LYS A 18 8.61 -42.84 0.88
N HIS A 19 9.13 -43.51 1.91
CA HIS A 19 8.90 -43.18 3.32
C HIS A 19 9.34 -41.75 3.66
N ILE A 20 8.39 -40.90 4.07
CA ILE A 20 8.60 -39.68 4.85
C ILE A 20 7.54 -39.70 5.95
N GLU A 21 7.95 -40.03 7.17
CA GLU A 21 7.16 -39.78 8.38
C GLU A 21 7.99 -38.91 9.33
N GLN A 22 7.66 -37.63 9.38
CA GLN A 22 7.69 -36.81 10.59
C GLN A 22 6.83 -35.57 10.32
N GLY A 23 5.56 -35.66 10.72
CA GLY A 23 4.66 -34.52 10.76
C GLY A 23 5.11 -33.55 11.85
N SER A 24 5.58 -32.37 11.46
CA SER A 24 5.87 -31.29 12.39
C SER A 24 4.56 -30.78 13.01
N LYS A 25 4.24 -31.22 14.23
CA LYS A 25 3.33 -30.49 15.11
C LYS A 25 3.95 -29.12 15.38
N LEU A 26 3.35 -28.06 14.84
CA LEU A 26 3.61 -26.71 15.33
C LEU A 26 3.23 -26.71 16.82
N SER A 27 4.21 -26.45 17.68
CA SER A 27 4.00 -26.40 19.12
C SER A 27 3.06 -25.25 19.47
N LEU A 28 2.36 -25.34 20.61
CA LEU A 28 1.57 -24.23 21.15
C LEU A 28 2.42 -22.94 21.25
N ASN A 29 3.72 -23.07 21.57
CA ASN A 29 4.68 -21.97 21.55
C ASN A 29 4.93 -21.38 20.15
N GLY A 30 4.82 -22.18 19.09
CA GLY A 30 4.93 -21.73 17.70
C GLY A 30 3.69 -20.95 17.24
N VAL A 31 2.50 -21.37 17.65
CA VAL A 31 1.24 -20.63 17.41
C VAL A 31 1.22 -19.33 18.22
N GLN A 32 1.69 -19.37 19.47
CA GLN A 32 1.78 -18.20 20.35
C GLN A 32 2.81 -17.19 19.84
N LYS A 33 4.01 -17.64 19.42
CA LYS A 33 4.99 -16.79 18.73
C LYS A 33 4.49 -16.22 17.40
N LEU A 34 3.71 -16.98 16.62
CA LEU A 34 3.08 -16.45 15.41
C LEU A 34 2.07 -15.36 15.77
N SER A 35 1.22 -15.59 16.78
CA SER A 35 0.24 -14.61 17.25
C SER A 35 0.89 -13.35 17.84
N GLU A 36 2.01 -13.50 18.57
CA GLU A 36 2.84 -12.41 19.08
C GLU A 36 3.54 -11.67 17.93
N SER A 37 4.03 -12.39 16.91
CA SER A 37 4.60 -11.75 15.72
C SER A 37 3.56 -11.00 14.90
N ILE A 38 2.30 -11.47 14.85
CA ILE A 38 1.18 -10.76 14.21
C ILE A 38 0.75 -9.55 15.06
N SER A 39 0.98 -9.57 16.37
CA SER A 39 0.74 -8.41 17.25
C SER A 39 1.81 -7.32 17.15
N ASN A 40 3.01 -7.64 16.62
CA ASN A 40 4.04 -6.63 16.35
C ASN A 40 3.62 -5.76 15.13
N PRO A 41 3.44 -4.44 15.30
CA PRO A 41 2.96 -3.54 14.25
C PRO A 41 3.79 -3.60 12.96
N ASN A 42 5.10 -3.80 13.06
CA ASN A 42 6.00 -3.80 11.91
C ASN A 42 5.88 -5.10 11.12
N ILE A 43 5.79 -6.25 11.80
CA ILE A 43 5.63 -7.56 11.17
C ILE A 43 4.25 -7.65 10.48
N ALA A 44 3.22 -7.04 11.08
CA ALA A 44 1.88 -6.97 10.49
C ALA A 44 1.87 -6.22 9.15
N PHE A 45 2.52 -5.05 9.05
CA PHE A 45 2.63 -4.34 7.78
C PHE A 45 3.47 -5.13 6.76
N HIS A 46 4.63 -5.64 7.15
CA HIS A 46 5.54 -6.32 6.21
C HIS A 46 4.93 -7.57 5.56
N SER A 47 4.00 -8.22 6.24
CA SER A 47 3.27 -9.41 5.74
C SER A 47 1.92 -9.07 5.08
N GLY A 48 1.48 -7.81 5.12
CA GLY A 48 0.15 -7.37 4.67
C GLY A 48 -0.04 -7.18 3.17
N TRP A 49 1.01 -7.35 2.36
CA TRP A 49 0.98 -7.15 0.91
C TRP A 49 0.09 -8.16 0.19
N LYS A 50 -0.81 -7.65 -0.66
CA LYS A 50 -1.77 -8.44 -1.44
C LYS A 50 -1.88 -7.95 -2.87
N LEU A 51 -2.20 -8.87 -3.77
CA LEU A 51 -2.49 -8.57 -5.18
C LEU A 51 -3.99 -8.77 -5.45
N SER A 52 -4.64 -7.77 -6.05
CA SER A 52 -5.93 -7.94 -6.72
C SER A 52 -5.65 -8.10 -8.22
N GLY A 53 -5.62 -9.35 -8.67
CA GLY A 53 -5.13 -9.70 -10.00
C GLY A 53 -3.72 -9.14 -10.28
N THR A 54 -3.47 -8.70 -11.50
CA THR A 54 -2.17 -8.10 -11.88
C THR A 54 -2.19 -6.57 -11.92
N HIS A 55 -3.35 -5.94 -11.74
CA HIS A 55 -3.55 -4.49 -11.88
C HIS A 55 -3.36 -3.70 -10.59
N LEU A 56 -3.45 -4.34 -9.42
CA LEU A 56 -3.40 -3.64 -8.13
C LEU A 56 -2.60 -4.44 -7.09
N LEU A 57 -1.57 -3.82 -6.56
CA LEU A 57 -0.81 -4.25 -5.39
C LEU A 57 -1.18 -3.33 -4.23
N PHE A 58 -1.53 -3.88 -3.07
CA PHE A 58 -1.91 -3.06 -1.93
C PHE A 58 -1.45 -3.64 -0.60
N ASN A 59 -1.36 -2.78 0.39
CA ASN A 59 -1.11 -3.12 1.77
C ASN A 59 -1.98 -2.25 2.68
N ARG A 60 -2.61 -2.86 3.67
CA ARG A 60 -3.54 -2.18 4.57
C ARG A 60 -3.56 -2.88 5.93
N PRO A 61 -3.92 -2.18 7.01
CA PRO A 61 -3.96 -2.77 8.34
C PRO A 61 -4.83 -4.04 8.40
N PRO A 62 -4.50 -5.01 9.28
CA PRO A 62 -5.36 -6.14 9.58
C PRO A 62 -6.77 -5.70 10.00
N LYS A 63 -7.76 -6.59 9.85
CA LYS A 63 -9.19 -6.26 9.99
C LYS A 63 -9.50 -5.53 11.30
N GLU A 64 -8.98 -6.01 12.42
CA GLU A 64 -9.22 -5.49 13.76
C GLU A 64 -8.61 -4.09 13.92
N ARG A 65 -7.36 -3.91 13.46
CA ARG A 65 -6.67 -2.61 13.46
C ARG A 65 -7.35 -1.60 12.54
N TYR A 66 -7.81 -2.05 11.38
CA TYR A 66 -8.51 -1.19 10.43
C TYR A 66 -9.85 -0.72 10.99
N SER A 67 -10.59 -1.60 11.65
CA SER A 67 -11.84 -1.22 12.34
C SER A 67 -11.59 -0.16 13.42
N LYS A 68 -10.52 -0.32 14.22
CA LYS A 68 -10.12 0.65 15.25
C LYS A 68 -9.74 2.00 14.61
N LEU A 69 -8.89 1.97 13.58
CA LEU A 69 -8.47 3.16 12.84
C LEU A 69 -9.66 3.96 12.30
N LEU A 70 -10.63 3.29 11.65
CA LEU A 70 -11.83 3.96 11.12
C LEU A 70 -12.66 4.59 12.25
N GLN A 71 -12.85 3.88 13.35
CA GLN A 71 -13.61 4.38 14.50
C GLN A 71 -12.98 5.64 15.12
N GLU A 72 -11.64 5.69 15.20
CA GLU A 72 -10.91 6.80 15.82
C GLU A 72 -10.80 8.04 14.93
N LYS A 73 -10.72 7.82 13.61
CA LYS A 73 -10.50 8.86 12.62
C LYS A 73 -11.80 9.43 12.03
N CYS A 74 -12.94 8.76 12.22
CA CYS A 74 -14.20 9.22 11.64
C CYS A 74 -14.84 10.40 12.40
N ASP A 75 -15.68 11.12 11.66
CA ASP A 75 -16.75 11.97 12.16
C ASP A 75 -18.06 11.47 11.52
N GLU A 76 -19.06 11.11 12.33
CA GLU A 76 -20.33 10.53 11.86
C GLU A 76 -20.18 9.40 10.80
N ARG A 77 -19.27 8.43 11.03
CA ARG A 77 -18.94 7.34 10.07
C ARG A 77 -18.36 7.81 8.74
N SER A 78 -17.97 9.07 8.62
CA SER A 78 -17.26 9.64 7.50
C SER A 78 -15.78 9.83 7.85
N VAL A 79 -14.86 9.42 6.98
CA VAL A 79 -13.41 9.53 7.21
C VAL A 79 -12.75 10.42 6.17
N LYS A 80 -11.78 11.24 6.60
CA LYS A 80 -10.96 12.06 5.70
C LYS A 80 -9.72 11.30 5.27
N ILE A 81 -9.38 11.37 3.99
CA ILE A 81 -8.19 10.72 3.42
C ILE A 81 -7.15 11.78 3.08
N ALA A 82 -5.92 11.56 3.53
CA ALA A 82 -4.74 12.24 3.01
C ALA A 82 -3.99 11.26 2.12
N GLY A 83 -4.22 11.38 0.81
CA GLY A 83 -3.57 10.58 -0.20
C GLY A 83 -2.23 11.21 -0.62
N PHE A 84 -1.21 10.39 -0.84
CA PHE A 84 0.11 10.84 -1.27
C PHE A 84 0.57 10.01 -2.47
N ASP A 85 1.19 10.62 -3.48
CA ASP A 85 2.12 9.89 -4.34
C ASP A 85 3.37 9.49 -3.54
N LEU A 86 4.16 8.56 -4.08
CA LEU A 86 5.38 8.06 -3.46
C LEU A 86 6.64 8.74 -4.03
N ASP A 87 6.88 8.56 -5.33
CA ASP A 87 8.15 8.88 -5.97
C ASP A 87 8.15 10.37 -6.34
N ASP A 88 9.18 11.12 -5.96
CA ASP A 88 9.23 12.59 -6.07
C ASP A 88 8.18 13.37 -5.25
N THR A 89 7.43 12.67 -4.38
CA THR A 89 6.47 13.28 -3.42
C THR A 89 6.82 13.01 -1.95
N LEU A 90 6.78 11.76 -1.51
CA LEU A 90 7.21 11.39 -0.15
C LEU A 90 8.72 11.13 -0.11
N VAL A 91 9.25 10.55 -1.18
CA VAL A 91 10.66 10.15 -1.28
C VAL A 91 11.24 10.52 -2.63
N LYS A 92 12.56 10.69 -2.70
CA LYS A 92 13.34 10.78 -3.94
C LYS A 92 14.39 9.68 -3.98
N THR A 93 14.94 9.36 -5.15
CA THR A 93 16.07 8.44 -5.23
C THR A 93 17.31 9.08 -4.61
N LYS A 94 18.06 8.29 -3.84
CA LYS A 94 19.33 8.75 -3.26
C LYS A 94 20.41 8.90 -4.33
N SER A 95 20.33 8.08 -5.39
CA SER A 95 21.25 8.08 -6.53
C SER A 95 21.03 9.22 -7.52
N GLY A 96 19.93 9.98 -7.42
CA GLY A 96 19.53 10.97 -8.42
C GLY A 96 18.99 10.38 -9.73
N SER A 97 18.79 9.06 -9.79
CA SER A 97 18.21 8.38 -10.94
C SER A 97 16.69 8.60 -11.00
N LYS A 98 16.08 8.57 -12.19
CA LYS A 98 14.61 8.65 -12.32
C LYS A 98 13.87 7.50 -11.63
N MET A 99 14.48 6.32 -11.58
CA MET A 99 13.93 5.12 -10.94
C MET A 99 14.91 4.60 -9.89
N PRO A 100 14.42 4.04 -8.78
CA PRO A 100 15.28 3.47 -7.73
C PRO A 100 16.11 2.30 -8.27
N ARG A 101 17.40 2.26 -7.94
CA ARG A 101 18.30 1.14 -8.30
C ARG A 101 18.16 -0.08 -7.38
N GLY A 102 17.47 0.06 -6.26
CA GLY A 102 17.23 -1.00 -5.27
C GLY A 102 16.31 -0.54 -4.14
N ALA A 103 16.03 -1.44 -3.20
CA ALA A 103 15.10 -1.18 -2.10
C ALA A 103 15.51 0.01 -1.21
N TYR A 104 16.81 0.27 -1.07
CA TYR A 104 17.37 1.33 -0.21
C TYR A 104 17.84 2.56 -0.99
N ASP A 105 17.57 2.63 -2.30
CA ASP A 105 17.88 3.81 -3.12
C ASP A 105 16.78 4.87 -2.98
N TRP A 106 16.61 5.38 -1.76
CA TRP A 106 15.62 6.41 -1.45
C TRP A 106 16.11 7.35 -0.33
N THR A 107 15.56 8.55 -0.31
CA THR A 107 15.70 9.56 0.76
C THR A 107 14.38 10.30 0.88
N TRP A 108 14.08 10.87 2.05
CA TRP A 108 12.90 11.71 2.20
C TRP A 108 12.91 12.86 1.19
N TRP A 109 11.74 13.15 0.63
CA TRP A 109 11.59 14.30 -0.22
C TRP A 109 11.94 15.58 0.54
N ARG A 110 12.60 16.51 -0.14
CA ARG A 110 12.94 17.82 0.40
C ARG A 110 12.82 18.86 -0.72
N PRO A 111 12.45 20.10 -0.40
CA PRO A 111 12.41 21.16 -1.39
C PRO A 111 13.82 21.42 -1.92
N LYS A 112 13.92 21.82 -3.19
CA LYS A 112 15.20 22.10 -3.85
C LYS A 112 15.96 23.18 -3.06
N GLY A 113 17.22 22.89 -2.75
CA GLY A 113 18.08 23.81 -1.97
C GLY A 113 17.95 23.69 -0.45
N SER A 114 17.07 22.83 0.08
CA SER A 114 16.97 22.55 1.51
C SER A 114 17.80 21.32 1.89
N SER A 115 18.48 21.38 3.04
CA SER A 115 19.07 20.19 3.69
C SER A 115 18.00 19.33 4.36
N ASP A 116 16.91 19.96 4.79
CA ASP A 116 15.94 19.38 5.73
C ASP A 116 14.66 18.95 5.01
N SER A 117 14.10 17.84 5.46
CA SER A 117 12.81 17.32 5.01
C SER A 117 11.76 17.50 6.10
N LYS A 118 10.58 17.99 5.71
CA LYS A 118 9.40 18.09 6.59
C LYS A 118 8.41 16.94 6.41
N VAL A 119 8.75 15.90 5.63
CA VAL A 119 7.82 14.80 5.32
C VAL A 119 7.33 14.11 6.59
N LEU A 120 8.25 13.74 7.48
CA LEU A 120 7.90 13.03 8.72
C LEU A 120 7.06 13.87 9.69
N SER A 121 7.43 15.14 9.89
CA SER A 121 6.68 16.04 10.77
C SER A 121 5.29 16.35 10.21
N LYS A 122 5.16 16.50 8.89
CA LYS A 122 3.85 16.66 8.24
C LYS A 122 3.00 15.41 8.30
N LEU A 123 3.55 14.21 8.10
CA LEU A 123 2.79 12.97 8.28
C LEU A 123 2.23 12.86 9.70
N LEU A 124 3.00 13.26 10.72
CA LEU A 124 2.53 13.32 12.10
C LEU A 124 1.40 14.34 12.29
N GLU A 125 1.56 15.56 11.79
CA GLU A 125 0.52 16.60 11.84
C GLU A 125 -0.79 16.13 11.17
N THR A 126 -0.66 15.43 10.03
CA THR A 126 -1.79 14.88 9.26
C THR A 126 -2.52 13.79 10.02
N HIS A 127 -1.77 12.87 10.65
CA HIS A 127 -2.32 11.87 11.55
C HIS A 127 -3.07 12.50 12.73
N GLN A 128 -2.50 13.54 13.35
CA GLN A 128 -3.11 14.29 14.46
C GLN A 128 -4.40 15.03 14.03
N LYS A 129 -4.47 15.47 12.77
CA LYS A 129 -5.68 16.06 12.15
C LYS A 129 -6.75 15.03 11.76
N LYS A 130 -6.59 13.78 12.23
CA LYS A 130 -7.47 12.63 12.02
C LYS A 130 -7.64 12.22 10.56
N PHE A 131 -6.65 12.49 9.71
CA PHE A 131 -6.64 11.89 8.38
C PHE A 131 -6.21 10.43 8.43
N ILE A 132 -6.80 9.62 7.55
CA ILE A 132 -6.26 8.32 7.18
C ILE A 132 -5.20 8.56 6.09
N ILE A 133 -3.99 8.07 6.32
CA ILE A 133 -2.85 8.25 5.42
C ILE A 133 -2.80 7.10 4.40
N VAL A 134 -2.80 7.45 3.12
CA VAL A 134 -2.81 6.47 2.02
C VAL A 134 -1.80 6.87 0.96
N ILE A 135 -0.99 5.91 0.50
CA ILE A 135 -0.08 6.09 -0.63
C ILE A 135 -0.76 5.53 -1.89
N PHE A 136 -0.87 6.35 -2.93
CA PHE A 136 -1.39 5.97 -4.25
C PHE A 136 -0.30 6.14 -5.30
N THR A 137 0.23 5.06 -5.86
CA THR A 137 1.45 5.14 -6.69
C THR A 137 1.40 4.36 -8.00
N ASN A 138 1.90 4.99 -9.07
CA ASN A 138 1.95 4.44 -10.43
C ASN A 138 3.26 3.68 -10.69
N GLN A 139 3.30 2.37 -10.44
CA GLN A 139 4.53 1.58 -10.45
C GLN A 139 4.80 0.82 -11.76
N GLY A 140 5.14 1.56 -12.82
CA GLY A 140 5.38 1.00 -14.16
C GLY A 140 6.62 0.10 -14.29
N GLY A 141 7.50 0.06 -13.29
CA GLY A 141 8.68 -0.82 -13.24
C GLY A 141 8.43 -2.15 -12.50
N ILE A 142 7.29 -2.30 -11.84
CA ILE A 142 6.98 -3.48 -11.02
C ILE A 142 6.21 -4.50 -11.84
N ILE A 143 6.63 -5.76 -11.75
CA ILE A 143 5.85 -6.88 -12.25
C ILE A 143 5.03 -7.39 -11.06
N ALA A 144 3.72 -7.54 -11.25
CA ALA A 144 2.80 -8.09 -10.23
C ALA A 144 3.01 -9.60 -10.03
N GLN A 145 4.23 -9.98 -9.61
CA GLN A 145 4.65 -11.33 -9.33
C GLN A 145 5.52 -11.31 -8.07
N PRO A 146 5.08 -11.93 -6.95
CA PRO A 146 5.79 -11.87 -5.68
C PRO A 146 7.24 -12.35 -5.74
N THR A 147 7.57 -13.30 -6.61
CA THR A 147 8.93 -13.82 -6.77
C THR A 147 9.84 -12.91 -7.59
N SER A 148 9.32 -11.88 -8.25
CA SER A 148 10.12 -11.00 -9.11
C SER A 148 10.97 -10.02 -8.29
N LYS A 149 12.18 -9.75 -8.78
CA LYS A 149 13.11 -8.81 -8.12
C LYS A 149 12.53 -7.39 -7.99
N SER A 150 11.79 -6.91 -9.01
CA SER A 150 11.19 -5.58 -8.96
C SER A 150 10.08 -5.48 -7.93
N TYR A 151 9.25 -6.52 -7.77
CA TYR A 151 8.27 -6.62 -6.70
C TYR A 151 8.94 -6.59 -5.33
N GLN A 152 9.92 -7.47 -5.10
CA GLN A 152 10.62 -7.57 -3.83
C GLN A 152 11.35 -6.26 -3.46
N ASN A 153 11.98 -5.61 -4.43
CA ASN A 153 12.62 -4.31 -4.21
C ASN A 153 11.61 -3.24 -3.79
N PHE A 154 10.44 -3.19 -4.42
CA PHE A 154 9.43 -2.20 -4.08
C PHE A 154 8.83 -2.44 -2.70
N ILE A 155 8.41 -3.66 -2.37
CA ILE A 155 7.83 -3.94 -1.05
C ILE A 155 8.85 -3.65 0.05
N ASN A 156 10.11 -4.02 -0.12
CA ASN A 156 11.16 -3.79 0.86
C ASN A 156 11.45 -2.29 1.02
N ARG A 157 11.39 -1.52 -0.07
CA ARG A 157 11.49 -0.06 -0.01
C ARG A 157 10.37 0.55 0.82
N VAL A 158 9.11 0.18 0.53
CA VAL A 158 7.95 0.76 1.22
C VAL A 158 7.88 0.29 2.68
N ASN A 159 8.29 -0.95 2.97
CA ASN A 159 8.44 -1.47 4.32
C ASN A 159 9.51 -0.70 5.13
N ASP A 160 10.65 -0.36 4.52
CA ASP A 160 11.68 0.45 5.16
C ASP A 160 11.18 1.89 5.42
N ILE A 161 10.50 2.51 4.45
CA ILE A 161 9.85 3.83 4.63
C ILE A 161 8.87 3.79 5.81
N GLU A 162 7.99 2.80 5.86
CA GLU A 162 7.02 2.62 6.93
C GLU A 162 7.69 2.46 8.29
N SER A 163 8.74 1.65 8.36
CA SER A 163 9.52 1.45 9.60
C SER A 163 10.15 2.77 10.09
N LYS A 164 10.63 3.62 9.17
CA LYS A 164 11.16 4.95 9.51
C LYS A 164 10.07 5.92 9.99
N ILE A 165 8.87 5.87 9.42
CA ILE A 165 7.71 6.66 9.89
C ILE A 165 7.38 6.26 11.33
N LYS A 166 7.17 4.97 11.60
CA LYS A 166 6.85 4.47 12.95
C LYS A 166 7.94 4.82 13.97
N SER A 167 9.20 4.66 13.58
CA SER A 167 10.34 5.00 14.45
C SER A 167 10.41 6.49 14.82
N TYR A 168 10.02 7.39 13.90
CA TYR A 168 10.02 8.83 14.16
C TYR A 168 8.84 9.26 15.03
N VAL A 169 7.65 8.80 14.67
CA VAL A 169 6.39 9.27 15.25
C VAL A 169 6.18 8.74 16.68
N LYS A 170 6.72 7.56 17.01
CA LYS A 170 6.54 6.89 18.32
C LYS A 170 5.07 6.72 18.74
N ASP A 171 4.15 6.82 17.78
CA ASP A 171 2.73 6.56 17.92
C ASP A 171 2.44 5.30 17.11
N GLU A 172 2.14 4.21 17.82
CA GLU A 172 1.80 2.93 17.21
C GLU A 172 0.46 2.97 16.45
N GLU A 173 -0.32 4.03 16.62
CA GLU A 173 -1.62 4.24 15.95
C GLU A 173 -1.47 4.88 14.57
N LEU A 174 -0.30 5.41 14.20
CA LEU A 174 -0.07 5.86 12.83
C LEU A 174 0.08 4.65 11.92
N GLU A 175 -0.99 4.36 11.19
CA GLU A 175 -1.04 3.35 10.15
C GLU A 175 -1.06 4.00 8.78
N ILE A 176 -0.23 3.49 7.86
CA ILE A 176 -0.27 3.85 6.44
C ILE A 176 -0.91 2.73 5.63
N GLN A 177 -1.65 3.10 4.59
CA GLN A 177 -2.11 2.19 3.56
C GLN A 177 -1.39 2.46 2.25
N VAL A 178 -1.30 1.45 1.39
CA VAL A 178 -0.64 1.57 0.09
C VAL A 178 -1.52 0.92 -0.96
N PHE A 179 -1.73 1.64 -2.06
CA PHE A 179 -2.32 1.15 -3.29
C PHE A 179 -1.36 1.52 -4.43
N ALA A 180 -0.90 0.52 -5.16
CA ALA A 180 0.08 0.65 -6.22
C ALA A 180 -0.45 0.00 -7.49
N ALA A 181 -0.39 0.73 -8.61
CA ALA A 181 -0.75 0.24 -9.94
C ALA A 181 0.50 -0.29 -10.66
N PRO A 182 0.76 -1.61 -10.69
CA PRO A 182 1.97 -2.18 -11.27
C PRO A 182 1.95 -2.13 -12.80
N LYS A 183 3.04 -2.54 -13.42
CA LYS A 183 3.06 -2.80 -14.87
C LYS A 183 2.19 -4.01 -15.19
N ARG A 184 1.45 -3.93 -16.30
CA ARG A 184 0.86 -5.11 -16.91
C ARG A 184 1.94 -6.15 -17.26
N PRO A 185 1.82 -7.40 -16.79
CA PRO A 185 2.73 -8.47 -17.20
C PRO A 185 2.63 -8.70 -18.71
N ALA A 186 3.78 -8.87 -19.36
CA ALA A 186 3.83 -9.20 -20.79
C ALA A 186 3.33 -10.63 -21.08
N LYS A 187 3.41 -11.51 -20.08
CA LYS A 187 2.93 -12.90 -20.15
C LYS A 187 2.08 -13.21 -18.91
N PRO A 188 1.04 -14.04 -19.05
CA PRO A 188 0.28 -14.53 -17.90
C PRO A 188 1.17 -15.34 -16.95
N ASP A 189 0.94 -15.19 -15.65
CA ASP A 189 1.47 -16.10 -14.64
C ASP A 189 0.38 -17.13 -14.31
N LYS A 190 0.76 -18.41 -14.19
CA LYS A 190 -0.20 -19.49 -13.87
C LYS A 190 -0.75 -19.39 -12.44
N ASN A 191 -0.02 -18.74 -11.55
CA ASN A 191 -0.34 -18.61 -10.14
C ASN A 191 -1.03 -17.29 -9.80
N ILE A 192 -1.13 -16.35 -10.75
CA ILE A 192 -1.69 -15.01 -10.52
C ILE A 192 -2.73 -14.72 -11.59
N ARG A 193 -3.97 -14.45 -11.14
CA ARG A 193 -5.06 -14.08 -12.03
C ARG A 193 -4.70 -12.83 -12.82
N SER A 194 -4.55 -12.98 -14.14
CA SER A 194 -4.29 -11.86 -15.04
C SER A 194 -5.50 -10.92 -15.09
N SER A 195 -5.24 -9.62 -15.04
CA SER A 195 -6.25 -8.58 -15.18
C SER A 195 -6.33 -8.07 -16.61
N SER A 196 -7.53 -7.63 -17.01
CA SER A 196 -7.76 -7.05 -18.33
C SER A 196 -7.04 -5.70 -18.50
N ASP A 197 -6.86 -5.29 -19.75
CA ASP A 197 -6.34 -3.97 -20.13
C ASP A 197 -7.11 -2.84 -19.46
N GLU A 198 -8.44 -2.99 -19.40
CA GLU A 198 -9.34 -2.03 -18.77
C GLU A 198 -9.05 -1.90 -17.26
N LEU A 199 -8.86 -3.02 -16.55
CA LEU A 199 -8.52 -2.98 -15.12
C LEU A 199 -7.16 -2.32 -14.88
N HIS A 200 -6.17 -2.60 -15.73
CA HIS A 200 -4.86 -1.93 -15.67
C HIS A 200 -4.96 -0.41 -15.91
N LYS A 201 -5.79 0.02 -16.87
CA LYS A 201 -6.05 1.43 -17.14
C LYS A 201 -6.80 2.11 -16.00
N LYS A 202 -7.80 1.45 -15.41
CA LYS A 202 -8.60 1.97 -14.29
C LYS A 202 -7.78 2.13 -13.01
N ALA A 203 -6.86 1.21 -12.72
CA ALA A 203 -6.01 1.29 -11.53
C ALA A 203 -4.96 2.40 -11.62
N ARG A 204 -4.51 2.78 -12.82
CA ARG A 204 -3.39 3.70 -13.00
C ARG A 204 -3.86 5.15 -13.02
N LYS A 205 -3.26 6.02 -12.20
CA LYS A 205 -3.51 7.48 -12.22
C LYS A 205 -3.25 8.02 -13.63
N PRO A 206 -4.11 8.92 -14.16
CA PRO A 206 -5.13 9.70 -13.45
C PRO A 206 -6.49 9.02 -13.23
N SER A 207 -6.66 7.75 -13.63
CA SER A 207 -7.87 6.99 -13.31
C SER A 207 -8.02 6.74 -11.81
N VAL A 208 -9.25 6.63 -11.33
CA VAL A 208 -9.57 6.59 -9.89
C VAL A 208 -9.61 5.20 -9.27
N GLY A 209 -9.26 4.13 -10.00
CA GLY A 209 -9.51 2.75 -9.55
C GLY A 209 -8.80 2.34 -8.25
N MET A 210 -7.65 2.94 -7.92
CA MET A 210 -7.05 2.73 -6.59
C MET A 210 -7.88 3.37 -5.46
N TRP A 211 -8.45 4.55 -5.71
CA TRP A 211 -9.34 5.23 -4.77
C TRP A 211 -10.68 4.48 -4.64
N ASP A 212 -11.24 4.00 -5.77
CA ASP A 212 -12.47 3.21 -5.75
C ASP A 212 -12.32 1.95 -4.89
N GLU A 213 -11.16 1.27 -4.95
CA GLU A 213 -10.89 0.12 -4.07
C GLU A 213 -10.79 0.54 -2.59
N LEU A 214 -10.16 1.68 -2.29
CA LEU A 214 -10.13 2.22 -0.92
C LEU A 214 -11.56 2.47 -0.40
N GLU A 215 -12.39 3.17 -1.17
CA GLU A 215 -13.78 3.45 -0.80
C GLU A 215 -14.60 2.18 -0.63
N ARG A 216 -14.45 1.22 -1.56
CA ARG A 216 -15.09 -0.08 -1.47
C ARG A 216 -14.73 -0.76 -0.15
N VAL A 217 -13.45 -0.82 0.20
CA VAL A 217 -12.97 -1.39 1.47
C VAL A 217 -13.52 -0.64 2.68
N ILE A 218 -13.54 0.70 2.67
CA ILE A 218 -14.10 1.50 3.78
C ILE A 218 -15.60 1.24 3.94
N SER A 219 -16.34 1.11 2.84
CA SER A 219 -17.78 0.83 2.85
C SER A 219 -18.14 -0.52 3.45
N GLU A 220 -17.28 -1.54 3.32
CA GLU A 220 -17.48 -2.86 3.97
C GLU A 220 -17.55 -2.76 5.50
N TYR A 221 -17.00 -1.71 6.09
CA TYR A 221 -17.02 -1.46 7.53
C TYR A 221 -18.16 -0.50 7.94
N GLY A 222 -19.01 -0.08 7.00
CA GLY A 222 -20.11 0.87 7.24
C GLY A 222 -19.64 2.31 7.40
N TYR A 223 -18.55 2.69 6.73
CA TYR A 223 -18.02 4.06 6.69
C TYR A 223 -18.06 4.63 5.27
N THR A 224 -17.91 5.95 5.15
CA THR A 224 -17.82 6.67 3.87
C THR A 224 -16.58 7.56 3.84
N CYS A 225 -16.16 7.99 2.64
CA CYS A 225 -15.06 8.96 2.50
C CYS A 225 -15.61 10.39 2.40
N ASP A 226 -15.13 11.27 3.27
CA ASP A 226 -15.34 12.70 3.15
C ASP A 226 -14.43 13.26 2.06
N ARG A 227 -14.86 13.15 0.80
CA ARG A 227 -14.08 13.67 -0.35
C ARG A 227 -13.82 15.17 -0.23
N LYS A 228 -14.81 15.95 0.24
CA LYS A 228 -14.70 17.42 0.33
C LYS A 228 -13.54 17.85 1.23
N ASN A 229 -13.33 17.15 2.34
CA ASN A 229 -12.23 17.43 3.28
C ASN A 229 -11.03 16.49 3.10
N SER A 230 -11.03 15.65 2.06
CA SER A 230 -9.89 14.83 1.67
C SER A 230 -8.94 15.60 0.76
N ILE A 231 -7.68 15.19 0.78
CA ILE A 231 -6.59 15.84 0.06
C ILE A 231 -5.72 14.82 -0.66
N PHE A 232 -5.12 15.20 -1.77
CA PHE A 232 -4.09 14.44 -2.48
C PHE A 232 -2.84 15.29 -2.68
N ILE A 233 -1.68 14.72 -2.35
CA ILE A 233 -0.37 15.36 -2.51
C ILE A 233 0.39 14.58 -3.58
N GLY A 234 0.89 15.26 -4.61
CA GLY A 234 1.64 14.62 -5.70
C GLY A 234 2.46 15.60 -6.54
N ASP A 235 3.57 15.15 -7.11
CA ASP A 235 4.50 15.99 -7.89
C ASP A 235 4.07 16.14 -9.35
N ALA A 236 3.32 15.17 -9.90
CA ALA A 236 2.85 15.20 -11.28
C ALA A 236 1.66 16.18 -11.44
N ALA A 237 1.97 17.48 -11.44
CA ALA A 237 1.01 18.58 -11.40
C ALA A 237 0.83 19.31 -12.75
N GLY A 238 1.57 18.91 -13.78
CA GLY A 238 1.53 19.53 -15.11
C GLY A 238 2.24 20.89 -15.19
N ARG A 239 3.18 21.16 -14.28
CA ARG A 239 4.03 22.36 -14.30
C ARG A 239 5.13 22.22 -15.36
N GLU A 240 5.76 23.32 -15.71
CA GLU A 240 6.93 23.28 -16.61
C GLU A 240 8.04 22.40 -16.01
N GLY A 241 8.42 21.34 -16.73
CA GLY A 241 9.39 20.34 -16.27
C GLY A 241 8.80 19.12 -15.58
N ASP A 242 7.50 19.10 -15.25
CA ASP A 242 6.82 17.89 -14.74
C ASP A 242 6.73 16.84 -15.85
N PHE A 243 6.89 15.56 -15.50
CA PHE A 243 6.78 14.46 -16.46
C PHE A 243 5.32 14.19 -16.91
N SER A 244 4.35 14.62 -16.11
CA SER A 244 2.92 14.27 -16.21
C SER A 244 2.08 15.24 -15.37
N ASP A 245 0.77 15.26 -15.58
CA ASP A 245 -0.25 15.89 -14.72
C ASP A 245 -1.12 14.86 -13.97
N SER A 246 -0.70 13.60 -13.97
CA SER A 246 -1.50 12.46 -13.50
C SER A 246 -1.96 12.56 -12.05
N ASP A 247 -1.22 13.26 -11.18
CA ASP A 247 -1.60 13.40 -9.77
C ASP A 247 -2.67 14.46 -9.57
N LYS A 248 -2.51 15.59 -10.25
CA LYS A 248 -3.52 16.66 -10.29
C LYS A 248 -4.83 16.14 -10.89
N GLU A 249 -4.73 15.43 -12.01
CA GLU A 249 -5.91 14.86 -12.68
C GLU A 249 -6.54 13.72 -11.88
N PHE A 250 -5.75 12.91 -11.14
CA PHE A 250 -6.29 11.93 -10.20
C PHE A 250 -7.14 12.59 -9.11
N ALA A 251 -6.60 13.63 -8.44
CA ALA A 251 -7.32 14.37 -7.43
C ALA A 251 -8.61 15.02 -7.99
N ARG A 252 -8.51 15.63 -9.18
CA ARG A 252 -9.65 16.23 -9.90
C ARG A 252 -10.73 15.20 -10.21
N ASN A 253 -10.36 14.01 -10.69
CA ASN A 253 -11.30 12.95 -11.05
C ASN A 253 -12.01 12.36 -9.82
N ILE A 254 -11.38 12.35 -8.66
CA ILE A 254 -12.03 11.95 -7.39
C ILE A 254 -12.94 13.07 -6.87
N GLY A 255 -12.54 14.33 -7.07
CA GLY A 255 -13.20 15.51 -6.50
C GLY A 255 -12.64 15.88 -5.12
N ILE A 256 -11.32 15.77 -4.94
CA ILE A 256 -10.61 16.11 -3.69
C ILE A 256 -9.59 17.23 -3.92
N THR A 257 -9.16 17.89 -2.85
CA THR A 257 -8.21 19.01 -2.96
C THR A 257 -6.81 18.49 -3.32
N PHE A 258 -6.13 19.14 -4.27
CA PHE A 258 -4.78 18.78 -4.68
C PHE A 258 -3.74 19.76 -4.10
N TYR A 259 -2.59 19.25 -3.69
CA TYR A 259 -1.40 20.01 -3.34
C TYR A 259 -0.16 19.40 -3.99
N THR A 260 0.79 20.23 -4.36
CA THR A 260 2.15 19.80 -4.69
C THR A 260 2.94 19.49 -3.41
N PRO A 261 4.04 18.71 -3.49
CA PRO A 261 4.91 18.48 -2.34
C PRO A 261 5.47 19.79 -1.78
N GLU A 262 5.79 20.75 -2.65
CA GLU A 262 6.26 22.08 -2.26
C GLU A 262 5.22 22.85 -1.46
N GLU A 263 3.95 22.83 -1.87
CA GLU A 263 2.88 23.51 -1.12
C GLU A 263 2.64 22.82 0.23
N TYR A 264 2.61 21.49 0.25
CA TYR A 264 2.21 20.75 1.44
C TYR A 264 3.31 20.62 2.50
N PHE A 265 4.56 20.43 2.08
CA PHE A 265 5.71 20.25 2.98
C PHE A 265 6.53 21.53 3.20
N SER A 266 5.97 22.70 2.85
CA SER A 266 6.62 24.01 3.04
C SER A 266 6.75 24.44 4.49
#